data_AF-A0A3D1QEM2-F1
#
_entry.id   AF-A0A3D1QEM2-F1
#
_cell.length_a   1.000
_cell.length_b   1.000
_cell.length_c   1.000
_cell.angle_alpha   90.00
_cell.angle_beta   90.00
_cell.angle_gamma   90.00
#
_symmetry.space_group_name_H-M   'P 1'
#
loop_
_entity.id
_entity.type
_entity.pdbx_description
1 polymer ?
#
loop_
_entity_poly.entity_id
_entity_poly.type
_entity_poly.pdbx_seq_one_letter_code
_entity_poly.pdbx_strand_id
1 'polypeptide(L)'
;MKIGIDPGHGGEDPGAVGPGGTYEKDVNLAIAQRVQFLLSRMGIETLMTRSDDSSKSLMTRSNSLNGARVDFAISIHCNSSANPGPNYISTYIQAAGGEAELLAMRVQARMAQST
;
A
#
# COMPACT_ATOMS: atom_id res chain seq x y z
N MET A 1 -4.04 -18.59 1.85
CA MET A 1 -4.11 -17.22 1.32
C MET A 1 -3.05 -16.39 2.02
N LYS A 2 -2.19 -15.74 1.25
CA LYS A 2 -1.08 -14.90 1.69
C LYS A 2 -1.15 -13.56 0.98
N ILE A 3 -1.16 -12.47 1.75
CA ILE A 3 -1.24 -11.11 1.21
C ILE A 3 0.10 -10.40 1.38
N GLY A 4 0.66 -9.95 0.27
CA GLY A 4 1.79 -9.03 0.23
C GLY A 4 1.33 -7.60 0.46
N ILE A 5 1.99 -6.89 1.37
CA ILE A 5 1.72 -5.49 1.70
C ILE A 5 2.99 -4.69 1.45
N ASP A 6 2.93 -3.72 0.54
CA ASP A 6 4.05 -2.88 0.19
C ASP A 6 3.79 -1.42 0.62
N PRO A 7 4.28 -0.99 1.80
CA PRO A 7 4.27 0.42 2.12
C PRO A 7 5.27 1.17 1.21
N GLY A 8 4.74 2.03 0.35
CA GLY A 8 5.51 2.84 -0.60
C GLY A 8 6.63 3.65 0.07
N HIS A 9 7.67 4.00 -0.70
CA HIS A 9 8.80 4.83 -0.25
C HIS A 9 9.58 4.20 0.93
N GLY A 10 10.38 4.99 1.68
CA GLY A 10 11.14 4.54 2.84
C GLY A 10 12.62 4.92 2.79
N GLY A 11 13.23 5.10 3.96
CA GLY A 11 14.61 5.56 4.10
C GLY A 11 14.79 6.96 3.51
N GLU A 12 15.68 7.06 2.52
CA GLU A 12 16.04 8.31 1.84
C GLU A 12 14.94 8.86 0.93
N ASP A 13 13.95 8.03 0.56
CA ASP A 13 12.80 8.44 -0.23
C ASP A 13 11.63 8.78 0.71
N PRO A 14 11.30 10.06 0.94
CA PRO A 14 10.19 10.46 1.80
C PRO A 14 8.81 10.27 1.14
N GLY A 15 8.77 10.07 -0.18
CA GLY A 15 7.57 10.27 -0.99
C GLY A 15 7.11 11.73 -0.96
N ALA A 16 5.80 11.93 -1.08
CA ALA A 16 5.22 13.25 -0.92
C ALA A 16 5.43 13.82 0.49
N VAL A 17 5.63 15.14 0.57
CA VAL A 17 5.74 15.88 1.83
C VAL A 17 4.52 16.78 1.97
N GLY A 18 3.72 16.53 3.02
CA GLY A 18 2.53 17.33 3.32
C GLY A 18 2.87 18.71 3.87
N PRO A 19 1.91 19.65 3.89
CA PRO A 19 2.14 21.04 4.32
C PRO A 19 2.70 21.19 5.74
N GLY A 20 2.40 20.25 6.63
CA GLY A 20 2.91 20.21 8.01
C GLY A 20 4.22 19.44 8.19
N GLY A 21 4.90 19.04 7.10
CA GLY A 21 6.12 18.23 7.16
C GLY A 21 5.86 16.72 7.34
N THR A 22 4.62 16.27 7.17
CA THR A 22 4.28 14.83 7.18
C THR A 22 4.86 14.14 5.97
N TYR A 23 5.63 13.07 6.15
CA TYR A 23 6.15 12.27 5.05
C TYR A 23 5.21 11.14 4.68
N GLU A 24 4.97 10.96 3.38
CA GLU A 24 4.17 9.87 2.84
C GLU A 24 4.70 8.50 3.29
N LYS A 25 6.02 8.31 3.32
CA LYS A 25 6.63 7.04 3.77
C LYS A 25 6.18 6.60 5.16
N ASP A 26 5.94 7.55 6.07
CA ASP A 26 5.57 7.28 7.46
C ASP A 26 4.09 6.90 7.55
N VAL A 27 3.24 7.63 6.81
CA VAL A 27 1.81 7.35 6.70
C VAL A 27 1.58 5.97 6.05
N ASN A 28 2.29 5.69 4.96
CA ASN A 28 2.21 4.41 4.26
C ASN A 28 2.60 3.25 5.20
N LEU A 29 3.68 3.40 5.98
CA LEU A 29 4.11 2.37 6.93
C LEU A 29 3.08 2.15 8.04
N ALA A 30 2.54 3.23 8.62
CA ALA A 30 1.55 3.14 9.69
C ALA A 30 0.25 2.45 9.22
N ILE A 31 -0.24 2.79 8.02
CA ILE A 31 -1.41 2.12 7.43
C ILE A 31 -1.07 0.64 7.17
N ALA A 32 0.07 0.34 6.58
CA ALA A 32 0.46 -1.03 6.25
C ALA A 32 0.60 -1.92 7.50
N GLN A 33 1.18 -1.41 8.58
CA GLN A 33 1.26 -2.11 9.87
C GLN A 33 -0.13 -2.36 10.46
N ARG A 34 -1.05 -1.38 10.35
CA ARG A 34 -2.43 -1.55 10.80
C ARG A 34 -3.18 -2.61 9.98
N VAL A 35 -3.01 -2.61 8.67
CA VAL A 35 -3.58 -3.61 7.76
C VAL A 35 -3.02 -4.99 8.08
N GLN A 36 -1.69 -5.13 8.24
CA GLN A 36 -1.06 -6.38 8.65
C GLN A 36 -1.63 -6.91 9.97
N PHE A 37 -1.75 -6.05 10.98
CA PHE A 37 -2.32 -6.44 12.27
C PHE A 37 -3.77 -6.93 12.13
N LEU A 38 -4.60 -6.24 11.35
CA LEU A 38 -6.00 -6.63 11.17
C LEU A 38 -6.12 -7.95 10.41
N LEU A 39 -5.32 -8.15 9.36
CA LEU A 39 -5.29 -9.40 8.59
C LEU A 39 -4.78 -10.58 9.42
N SER A 40 -3.74 -10.38 10.24
CA SER A 40 -3.21 -11.44 11.11
C SER A 40 -4.23 -11.88 12.17
N ARG A 41 -5.03 -10.94 12.70
CA ARG A 41 -6.16 -11.24 13.59
C ARG A 41 -7.27 -12.06 12.93
N MET A 42 -7.34 -12.08 11.61
CA MET A 42 -8.25 -12.91 10.81
C MET A 42 -7.62 -14.24 10.37
N GLY A 43 -6.39 -14.54 10.81
CA GLY A 43 -5.66 -15.76 10.42
C GLY A 43 -5.08 -15.71 9.00
N ILE A 44 -4.98 -14.53 8.40
CA ILE A 44 -4.41 -14.35 7.06
C ILE A 44 -2.90 -14.15 7.18
N GLU A 45 -2.12 -14.94 6.46
CA GLU A 45 -0.67 -14.77 6.37
C GLU A 45 -0.33 -13.49 5.59
N THR A 46 0.63 -12.72 6.07
CA THR A 46 1.07 -11.49 5.42
C THR A 46 2.58 -11.44 5.24
N LEU A 47 3.02 -10.77 4.17
CA LEU A 47 4.42 -10.39 3.98
C LEU A 47 4.49 -8.88 3.75
N MET A 48 5.33 -8.17 4.49
CA MET A 48 5.62 -6.76 4.22
C MET A 48 6.94 -6.60 3.46
N THR A 49 7.01 -5.71 2.47
CA THR A 49 8.25 -5.42 1.73
C THR A 49 9.27 -4.63 2.58
N ARG A 50 8.77 -3.86 3.56
CA ARG A 50 9.52 -3.26 4.68
C ARG A 50 8.62 -3.17 5.90
N SER A 51 9.18 -3.31 7.10
CA SER A 51 8.48 -3.18 8.38
C SER A 51 8.98 -2.00 9.23
N ASP A 52 9.96 -1.28 8.70
CA ASP A 52 10.65 -0.12 9.28
C ASP A 52 10.86 0.97 8.21
N ASP A 53 11.56 2.04 8.58
CA ASP A 53 11.95 3.12 7.67
C ASP A 53 13.22 2.78 6.85
N SER A 54 13.21 1.62 6.18
CA SER A 54 14.29 1.22 5.28
C SER A 54 14.00 1.52 3.82
N SER A 55 15.05 1.88 3.07
CA SER A 55 14.97 2.01 1.62
C SER A 55 14.97 0.63 0.95
N LYS A 56 14.02 0.43 0.04
CA LYS A 56 13.90 -0.78 -0.80
C LYS A 56 13.65 -0.36 -2.24
N SER A 57 14.47 -0.85 -3.17
CA SER A 57 14.25 -0.63 -4.60
C SER A 57 12.95 -1.29 -5.06
N LEU A 58 12.33 -0.74 -6.12
CA LEU A 58 11.13 -1.33 -6.72
C LEU A 58 11.34 -2.80 -7.13
N MET A 59 12.51 -3.11 -7.70
CA MET A 59 12.88 -4.48 -8.07
C MET A 59 12.94 -5.40 -6.84
N THR A 60 13.54 -4.94 -5.74
CA THR A 60 13.61 -5.72 -4.49
C THR A 60 12.22 -6.00 -3.92
N ARG A 61 11.32 -5.01 -3.93
CA ARG A 61 9.93 -5.15 -3.47
C ARG A 61 9.20 -6.20 -4.30
N SER A 62 9.17 -6.05 -5.62
CA SER A 62 8.50 -6.98 -6.52
C SER A 62 9.08 -8.39 -6.45
N ASN A 63 10.41 -8.54 -6.38
CA ASN A 63 11.06 -9.85 -6.25
C ASN A 63 10.73 -10.54 -4.92
N SER A 64 10.63 -9.78 -3.82
CA SER A 64 10.22 -10.33 -2.52
C SER A 64 8.79 -10.88 -2.57
N LEU A 65 7.86 -10.11 -3.15
CA LEU A 65 6.46 -10.51 -3.30
C LEU A 65 6.29 -11.73 -4.22
N ASN A 66 6.95 -11.71 -5.37
CA ASN A 66 6.94 -12.83 -6.32
C ASN A 66 7.59 -14.08 -5.75
N GLY A 67 8.75 -13.94 -5.10
CA GLY A 67 9.49 -15.05 -4.49
C GLY A 67 8.70 -15.72 -3.35
N ALA A 68 7.92 -14.94 -2.61
CA ALA A 68 7.03 -15.44 -1.57
C ALA A 68 5.69 -15.99 -2.08
N ARG A 69 5.42 -15.87 -3.40
CA ARG A 69 4.20 -16.35 -4.07
C ARG A 69 2.93 -15.88 -3.36
N VAL A 70 2.85 -14.58 -3.07
CA VAL A 70 1.63 -13.98 -2.48
C VAL A 70 0.45 -14.12 -3.44
N ASP A 71 -0.75 -14.34 -2.91
CA ASP A 71 -1.98 -14.42 -3.71
C ASP A 71 -2.42 -13.03 -4.20
N PHE A 72 -2.20 -12.01 -3.36
CA PHE A 72 -2.43 -10.61 -3.71
C PHE A 72 -1.26 -9.75 -3.22
N ALA A 73 -0.87 -8.77 -4.01
CA ALA A 73 0.04 -7.70 -3.62
C ALA A 73 -0.73 -6.38 -3.52
N ILE A 74 -0.65 -5.71 -2.38
CA ILE A 74 -1.29 -4.43 -2.11
C ILE A 74 -0.20 -3.42 -1.80
N SER A 75 0.03 -2.47 -2.71
CA SER A 75 0.92 -1.33 -2.45
C SER A 75 0.10 -0.15 -1.91
N ILE A 76 0.62 0.52 -0.89
CA ILE A 76 -0.06 1.59 -0.16
C ILE A 76 0.74 2.88 -0.35
N HIS A 77 0.05 3.90 -0.86
CA HIS A 77 0.58 5.22 -1.18
C HIS A 77 -0.40 6.33 -0.79
N CYS A 78 0.11 7.54 -0.62
CA CYS A 78 -0.69 8.75 -0.43
C CYS A 78 -0.51 9.67 -1.63
N ASN A 79 -1.61 10.01 -2.31
CA ASN A 79 -1.56 10.93 -3.44
C ASN A 79 -1.07 12.32 -3.01
N SER A 80 -0.51 13.06 -3.96
CA SER A 80 -0.12 14.45 -3.77
C SER A 80 -0.39 15.27 -5.03
N SER A 81 -0.69 16.55 -4.84
CA SER A 81 -0.89 17.52 -5.90
C SER A 81 -0.42 18.90 -5.44
N ALA A 82 0.10 19.71 -6.36
CA ALA A 82 0.37 21.11 -6.09
C ALA A 82 -0.93 21.94 -5.95
N ASN A 83 -2.04 21.46 -6.50
CA ASN A 83 -3.35 22.04 -6.30
C ASN A 83 -3.95 21.50 -4.99
N PRO A 84 -4.43 22.34 -4.05
CA PRO A 84 -5.07 21.85 -2.82
C PRO A 84 -6.51 21.32 -3.03
N GLY A 85 -7.10 21.52 -4.20
CA GLY A 85 -8.48 21.11 -4.49
C GLY A 85 -8.74 19.60 -4.51
N PRO A 86 -7.88 18.74 -5.12
CA PRO A 86 -8.10 17.31 -5.15
C PRO A 86 -8.00 16.67 -3.77
N ASN A 87 -9.08 16.01 -3.36
CA ASN A 87 -9.16 15.18 -2.16
C ASN A 87 -9.96 13.93 -2.51
N TYR A 88 -9.26 12.82 -2.78
CA TYR A 88 -9.88 11.60 -3.28
C TYR A 88 -9.03 10.37 -2.97
N ILE A 89 -9.65 9.21 -3.10
CA ILE A 89 -9.00 7.91 -3.01
C ILE A 89 -9.06 7.26 -4.39
N SER A 90 -7.96 6.64 -4.80
CA SER A 90 -7.87 5.87 -6.05
C SER A 90 -7.19 4.53 -5.80
N THR A 91 -7.57 3.52 -6.58
CA THR A 91 -6.95 2.20 -6.58
C THR A 91 -6.50 1.88 -8.00
N TYR A 92 -5.23 1.53 -8.17
CA TYR A 92 -4.65 1.16 -9.47
C TYR A 92 -4.47 -0.35 -9.57
N ILE A 93 -4.65 -0.89 -10.76
CA ILE A 93 -4.40 -2.30 -11.09
C ILE A 93 -3.42 -2.39 -12.25
N GLN A 94 -2.59 -3.44 -12.26
CA GLN A 94 -1.60 -3.63 -13.32
C GLN A 94 -2.23 -3.96 -14.68
N ALA A 95 -3.32 -4.73 -14.67
CA ALA A 95 -4.08 -5.09 -15.86
C ALA A 95 -5.56 -5.28 -15.48
N ALA A 96 -6.46 -4.99 -16.43
CA ALA A 96 -7.88 -5.24 -16.27
C ALA A 96 -8.19 -6.75 -16.38
N GLY A 97 -9.28 -7.17 -15.75
CA GLY A 97 -9.69 -8.56 -15.64
C GLY A 97 -9.08 -9.29 -14.44
N GLY A 98 -9.79 -10.32 -13.99
CA GLY A 98 -9.33 -11.24 -12.94
C GLY A 98 -9.49 -10.70 -11.50
N GLU A 99 -8.92 -11.43 -10.56
CA GLU A 99 -9.14 -11.23 -9.13
C GLU A 99 -8.59 -9.89 -8.60
N ALA A 100 -7.52 -9.36 -9.20
CA ALA A 100 -6.95 -8.07 -8.80
C ALA A 100 -7.93 -6.91 -9.04
N GLU A 101 -8.65 -6.92 -10.17
CA GLU A 101 -9.68 -5.94 -10.46
C GLU A 101 -10.87 -6.06 -9.50
N LEU A 102 -11.34 -7.29 -9.24
CA LEU A 102 -12.42 -7.53 -8.28
C LEU A 102 -12.07 -7.07 -6.87
N LEU A 103 -10.83 -7.32 -6.43
CA LEU A 103 -10.34 -6.84 -5.15
C LEU A 103 -10.26 -5.31 -5.12
N ALA A 104 -9.70 -4.69 -6.15
CA ALA A 104 -9.58 -3.24 -6.26
C ALA A 104 -10.95 -2.54 -6.19
N MET A 105 -11.95 -3.03 -6.93
CA MET A 105 -13.32 -2.50 -6.89
C MET A 105 -13.93 -2.60 -5.48
N ARG A 106 -13.73 -3.73 -4.79
CA ARG A 106 -14.26 -3.93 -3.43
C ARG A 106 -13.56 -3.02 -2.42
N VAL A 107 -12.24 -2.91 -2.48
CA VAL A 107 -11.46 -2.04 -1.60
C VAL A 107 -11.82 -0.57 -1.82
N GLN A 108 -11.85 -0.12 -3.08
CA GLN A 108 -12.26 1.24 -3.44
C GLN A 108 -13.67 1.57 -2.92
N ALA A 109 -14.64 0.68 -3.15
CA ALA A 109 -16.02 0.90 -2.70
C ALA A 109 -16.12 1.00 -1.17
N ARG A 110 -15.37 0.17 -0.43
CA ARG A 110 -15.35 0.21 1.04
C ARG A 110 -14.69 1.48 1.59
N MET A 111 -13.59 1.92 0.98
CA MET A 111 -12.93 3.16 1.38
C MET A 111 -13.84 4.37 1.15
N ALA A 112 -14.49 4.46 -0.01
CA ALA A 112 -15.41 5.56 -0.33
C ALA A 112 -16.65 5.63 0.59
N GLN A 113 -17.06 4.51 1.20
CA GLN A 113 -18.16 4.47 2.18
C GLN A 113 -17.72 4.85 3.60
N SER A 114 -16.41 4.95 3.85
CA SER A 114 -15.84 5.20 5.18
C SER A 114 -15.33 6.63 5.36
N THR A 115 -15.51 7.49 4.36
CA THR A 115 -15.19 8.93 4.34
C THR A 115 -16.44 9.76 4.50
#